data_AF-F7NK26-F1
#
_entry.id   AF-F7NK26-F1
#
_cell.length_a   1.000
_cell.length_b   1.000
_cell.length_c   1.000
_cell.angle_alpha   90.00
_cell.angle_beta   90.00
_cell.angle_gamma   90.00
#
_symmetry.space_group_name_H-M   'P 1'
#
loop_
_entity.id
_entity.type
_entity.pdbx_description
1 polymer ?
#
loop_
_entity_poly.entity_id
_entity_poly.type
_entity_poly.pdbx_seq_one_letter_code
_entity_poly.pdbx_strand_id
1 'polypeptide(L)'
;KTEITNDIIGKPRVGSGLKVDDVSPIKAVDAKGRQYIVQEFPSTPQSHGFTDIVDNYAGSATQYDLGKGATLYQIEGSLNGVSGRFEWITQSGNVTHRMFVQGGTVNGVPIK
;
A
#
# COMPACT_ATOMS: atom_id res chain seq x y z
N LYS A 1 -5.19 20.57 -21.71
CA LYS A 1 -4.70 19.32 -21.06
C LYS A 1 -5.50 19.20 -19.78
N THR A 2 -6.33 18.18 -19.62
CA THR A 2 -7.12 17.99 -18.39
C THR A 2 -6.20 17.40 -17.34
N GLU A 3 -6.04 18.09 -16.21
CA GLU A 3 -5.27 17.54 -15.08
C GLU A 3 -6.16 16.57 -14.30
N ILE A 4 -5.61 15.41 -13.96
CA ILE A 4 -6.29 14.43 -13.11
C ILE A 4 -6.13 14.91 -11.67
N THR A 5 -7.24 15.10 -10.96
CA THR A 5 -7.26 15.54 -9.56
C THR A 5 -8.10 14.59 -8.72
N ASN A 6 -7.60 14.24 -7.52
CA ASN A 6 -8.35 13.49 -6.52
C ASN A 6 -7.75 13.73 -5.12
N ASP A 7 -8.33 13.10 -4.09
CA ASP A 7 -7.94 13.27 -2.69
C ASP A 7 -6.59 12.66 -2.31
N ILE A 8 -5.95 11.92 -3.23
CA ILE A 8 -4.65 11.26 -3.03
C ILE A 8 -3.52 12.06 -3.71
N ILE A 9 -3.75 12.56 -4.92
CA ILE A 9 -2.73 13.25 -5.72
C ILE A 9 -2.28 14.54 -5.02
N GLY A 10 -0.97 14.70 -4.90
CA GLY A 10 -0.35 15.91 -4.33
C GLY A 10 -0.48 16.04 -2.82
N LYS A 11 -1.06 15.05 -2.13
CA LYS A 11 -1.15 15.07 -0.66
C LYS A 11 0.14 14.55 0.00
N PRO A 12 0.52 15.12 1.16
CA PRO A 12 1.60 14.57 1.97
C PRO A 12 1.29 13.13 2.39
N ARG A 13 2.34 12.30 2.51
CA ARG A 13 2.27 10.90 2.89
C ARG A 13 2.93 10.67 4.24
N VAL A 14 2.30 9.86 5.07
CA VAL A 14 2.79 9.51 6.41
C VAL A 14 2.53 8.04 6.71
N GLY A 15 3.29 7.45 7.66
CA GLY A 15 3.10 6.06 8.08
C GLY A 15 3.16 5.08 6.90
N SER A 16 2.19 4.17 6.83
CA SER A 16 2.04 3.19 5.72
C SER A 16 1.65 3.82 4.38
N GLY A 17 1.41 5.14 4.33
CA GLY A 17 1.33 5.88 3.06
C GLY A 17 2.69 6.10 2.40
N LEU A 18 3.79 5.92 3.14
CA LEU A 18 5.15 5.99 2.61
C LEU A 18 5.43 4.73 1.77
N LYS A 19 5.99 4.91 0.57
CA LYS A 19 6.22 3.84 -0.42
C LYS A 19 7.36 2.88 -0.05
N VAL A 20 8.12 3.22 0.98
CA VAL A 20 9.34 2.52 1.35
C VAL A 20 8.98 1.57 2.47
N ASP A 21 8.90 0.31 2.10
CA ASP A 21 8.96 -0.77 3.04
C ASP A 21 10.41 -1.01 3.45
N ASP A 22 10.72 -0.93 4.74
CA ASP A 22 12.04 -1.30 5.26
C ASP A 22 12.22 -2.82 5.15
N VAL A 23 12.69 -3.26 3.99
CA VAL A 23 12.91 -4.67 3.72
C VAL A 23 14.22 -5.10 4.37
N SER A 24 14.12 -5.88 5.44
CA SER A 24 15.27 -6.46 6.13
C SER A 24 15.75 -7.76 5.45
N PRO A 25 17.07 -8.05 5.47
CA PRO A 25 17.58 -9.36 5.07
C PRO A 25 17.01 -10.47 5.96
N ILE A 26 16.75 -11.64 5.36
CA ILE A 26 16.38 -12.84 6.11
C ILE A 26 17.66 -13.41 6.74
N LYS A 27 17.65 -13.55 8.07
CA LYS A 27 18.78 -14.07 8.86
C LYS A 27 18.43 -15.45 9.42
N ALA A 28 19.43 -16.34 9.48
CA ALA A 28 19.36 -17.59 10.23
C ALA A 28 20.50 -17.67 11.23
N VAL A 29 20.39 -18.63 12.15
CA VAL A 29 21.37 -18.90 13.20
C VAL A 29 21.99 -20.27 12.95
N ASP A 30 23.31 -20.38 12.99
CA ASP A 30 24.00 -21.67 12.89
C ASP A 30 23.94 -22.46 14.21
N ALA A 31 24.39 -23.71 14.20
CA ALA A 31 24.44 -24.57 15.40
C ALA A 31 25.36 -24.02 16.53
N LYS A 32 26.15 -22.97 16.25
CA LYS A 32 27.06 -22.29 17.18
C LYS A 32 26.54 -20.92 17.62
N GLY A 33 25.29 -20.57 17.28
CA GLY A 33 24.65 -19.31 17.68
C GLY A 33 25.02 -18.10 16.82
N ARG A 34 25.72 -18.27 15.69
CA ARG A 34 26.13 -17.16 14.82
C ARG A 34 25.04 -16.85 13.81
N GLN A 35 24.71 -15.56 13.68
CA GLN A 35 23.79 -15.09 12.65
C GLN A 35 24.48 -15.01 11.30
N TYR A 36 23.81 -15.47 10.26
CA TYR A 36 24.22 -15.27 8.87
C TYR A 36 23.00 -14.89 8.01
N ILE A 37 23.27 -14.15 6.93
CA ILE A 37 22.25 -13.74 5.96
C ILE A 37 21.97 -14.95 5.07
N VAL A 38 20.72 -15.43 5.09
CA VAL A 38 20.24 -16.50 4.20
C VAL A 38 19.80 -15.92 2.87
N GLN A 39 19.25 -14.71 2.90
CA GLN A 39 18.76 -14.01 1.72
C GLN A 39 18.83 -12.50 1.98
N GLU A 40 19.49 -11.76 1.08
CA GLU A 40 19.74 -10.32 1.27
C GLU A 40 18.45 -9.50 1.27
N PHE A 41 17.43 -9.90 0.48
CA PHE A 41 16.08 -9.31 0.48
C PHE A 41 15.02 -10.37 0.15
N PRO A 42 13.87 -10.46 0.86
CA PRO A 42 12.75 -11.31 0.47
C PRO A 42 12.34 -11.10 -0.99
N SER A 43 12.01 -12.20 -1.67
CA SER A 43 11.57 -12.18 -3.07
C SER A 43 10.15 -11.64 -3.25
N THR A 44 9.42 -11.46 -2.15
CA THR A 44 8.03 -11.00 -2.15
C THR A 44 8.02 -9.47 -2.04
N PRO A 45 7.50 -8.76 -3.05
CA PRO A 45 7.33 -7.31 -2.95
C PRO A 45 6.41 -6.97 -1.78
N GLN A 46 6.92 -6.17 -0.84
CA GLN A 46 6.09 -5.64 0.24
C GLN A 46 5.13 -4.59 -0.38
N SER A 47 3.86 -4.70 -0.04
CA SER A 47 2.75 -4.25 -0.89
C SER A 47 2.37 -2.76 -0.76
N HIS A 48 3.20 -1.95 -0.11
CA HIS A 48 2.98 -0.50 -0.01
C HIS A 48 3.55 0.28 -1.22
N GLY A 49 4.35 -0.40 -2.06
CA GLY A 49 5.19 0.19 -3.11
C GLY A 49 4.67 0.12 -4.55
N PHE A 50 3.36 0.16 -4.83
CA PHE A 50 2.89 0.24 -6.22
C PHE A 50 3.16 1.63 -6.84
N THR A 51 3.21 1.75 -8.16
CA THR A 51 3.65 2.98 -8.84
C THR A 51 2.68 4.16 -8.63
N ASP A 52 3.17 5.39 -8.68
CA ASP A 52 2.33 6.60 -8.49
C ASP A 52 1.23 6.76 -9.52
N ILE A 53 1.42 6.21 -10.71
CA ILE A 53 0.42 6.32 -11.78
C ILE A 53 -0.91 5.66 -11.38
N VAL A 54 -0.87 4.70 -10.45
CA VAL A 54 -2.08 4.05 -9.92
C VAL A 54 -2.92 5.02 -9.10
N ASP A 55 -2.31 6.04 -8.49
CA ASP A 55 -3.03 7.04 -7.70
C ASP A 55 -3.97 7.89 -8.57
N ASN A 56 -3.78 7.91 -9.90
CA ASN A 56 -4.72 8.53 -10.83
C ASN A 56 -6.11 7.90 -10.80
N TYR A 57 -6.19 6.62 -10.43
CA TYR A 57 -7.43 5.85 -10.39
C TYR A 57 -8.16 5.97 -9.05
N ALA A 58 -7.56 6.57 -8.02
CA ALA A 58 -8.18 6.72 -6.71
C ALA A 58 -9.48 7.55 -6.75
N GLY A 59 -9.61 8.47 -7.73
CA GLY A 59 -10.86 9.22 -7.96
C GLY A 59 -12.03 8.36 -8.47
N SER A 60 -11.77 7.14 -8.94
CA SER A 60 -12.77 6.17 -9.38
C SER A 60 -13.01 5.05 -8.36
N ALA A 61 -12.34 5.10 -7.21
CA ALA A 61 -12.46 4.10 -6.17
C ALA A 61 -13.77 4.24 -5.38
N THR A 62 -14.25 3.13 -4.83
CA THR A 62 -15.34 3.14 -3.85
C THR A 62 -14.83 3.72 -2.54
N GLN A 63 -15.59 4.66 -1.98
CA GLN A 63 -15.23 5.37 -0.75
C GLN A 63 -16.00 4.82 0.44
N TYR A 64 -15.31 4.69 1.57
CA TYR A 64 -15.87 4.26 2.84
C TYR A 64 -15.42 5.21 3.94
N ASP A 65 -16.38 5.76 4.69
CA ASP A 65 -16.09 6.52 5.90
C ASP A 65 -15.64 5.57 7.01
N LEU A 66 -14.45 5.79 7.56
CA LEU A 66 -13.91 5.02 8.69
C LEU A 66 -14.13 5.73 10.03
N GLY A 67 -14.76 6.90 10.02
CA GLY A 67 -14.91 7.78 11.16
C GLY A 67 -13.62 8.52 11.52
N LYS A 68 -13.72 9.48 12.45
CA LYS A 68 -12.59 10.32 12.92
C LYS A 68 -11.86 11.05 11.78
N GLY A 69 -12.60 11.45 10.75
CA GLY A 69 -12.07 12.16 9.59
C GLY A 69 -11.13 11.32 8.72
N ALA A 70 -11.28 9.98 8.75
CA ALA A 70 -10.57 9.06 7.87
C ALA A 70 -11.50 8.50 6.78
N THR A 71 -11.01 8.46 5.55
CA THR A 71 -11.74 7.89 4.40
C THR A 71 -10.88 6.85 3.71
N LEU A 72 -11.46 5.66 3.51
CA LEU A 72 -10.87 4.56 2.76
C LEU A 72 -11.35 4.59 1.32
N TYR A 73 -10.43 4.42 0.38
CA TYR A 73 -10.67 4.33 -1.05
C TYR A 73 -10.23 2.94 -1.50
N GLN A 74 -11.12 2.14 -2.08
CA GLN A 74 -10.80 0.83 -2.62
C GLN A 74 -11.21 0.69 -4.08
N ILE A 75 -10.34 0.10 -4.89
CA ILE A 75 -10.65 -0.26 -6.27
C ILE A 75 -10.04 -1.61 -6.61
N GLU A 76 -10.78 -2.45 -7.33
CA GLU A 76 -10.23 -3.71 -7.83
C GLU A 76 -9.24 -3.45 -8.97
N GLY A 77 -8.26 -4.35 -9.12
CA GLY A 77 -7.29 -4.28 -10.20
C GLY A 77 -6.26 -5.39 -10.13
N SER A 78 -5.15 -5.21 -10.84
CA SER A 78 -4.04 -6.15 -10.81
C SER A 78 -2.70 -5.44 -10.67
N LEU A 79 -1.81 -6.00 -9.86
CA LEU A 79 -0.43 -5.56 -9.74
C LEU A 79 0.48 -6.71 -10.18
N ASN A 80 1.32 -6.47 -11.20
CA ASN A 80 2.27 -7.47 -11.73
C ASN A 80 1.60 -8.82 -12.10
N GLY A 81 0.41 -8.78 -12.70
CA GLY A 81 -0.33 -9.97 -13.12
C GLY A 81 -1.11 -10.68 -12.01
N VAL A 82 -1.07 -10.15 -10.78
CA VAL A 82 -1.81 -10.68 -9.64
C VAL A 82 -3.05 -9.84 -9.42
N SER A 83 -4.23 -10.44 -9.46
CA SER A 83 -5.50 -9.76 -9.15
C SER A 83 -5.64 -9.45 -7.67
N GLY A 84 -6.31 -8.35 -7.35
CA GLY A 84 -6.57 -7.92 -5.99
C GLY A 84 -7.25 -6.56 -5.95
N ARG A 85 -7.01 -5.80 -4.89
CA ARG A 85 -7.50 -4.44 -4.74
C ARG A 85 -6.41 -3.48 -4.31
N PHE A 86 -6.51 -2.25 -4.76
CA PHE A 86 -5.71 -1.13 -4.26
C PHE A 86 -6.51 -0.39 -3.19
N GLU A 87 -5.81 0.03 -2.14
CA GLU A 87 -6.38 0.76 -1.03
C GLU A 87 -5.58 2.04 -0.74
N TRP A 88 -6.29 3.13 -0.45
CA TRP A 88 -5.71 4.33 0.15
C TRP A 88 -6.55 4.75 1.35
N ILE A 89 -5.91 5.32 2.37
CA ILE A 89 -6.63 6.01 3.44
C ILE A 89 -6.14 7.45 3.49
N THR A 90 -7.09 8.40 3.48
CA THR A 90 -6.81 9.79 3.80
C THR A 90 -7.25 10.07 5.23
N GLN A 91 -6.46 10.82 5.97
CA GLN A 91 -6.82 11.32 7.30
C GLN A 91 -6.06 12.60 7.61
N SER A 92 -6.77 13.60 8.14
CA SER A 92 -6.18 14.90 8.52
C SER A 92 -5.36 15.57 7.41
N GLY A 93 -5.81 15.43 6.15
CA GLY A 93 -5.14 16.02 4.97
C GLY A 93 -3.94 15.24 4.44
N ASN A 94 -3.60 14.09 5.04
CA ASN A 94 -2.51 13.21 4.62
C ASN A 94 -3.05 11.91 4.02
N VAL A 95 -2.26 11.28 3.16
CA VAL A 95 -2.41 9.86 2.82
C VAL A 95 -1.66 9.05 3.88
N THR A 96 -2.41 8.35 4.72
CA THR A 96 -1.87 7.60 5.88
C THR A 96 -1.68 6.11 5.59
N HIS A 97 -2.33 5.61 4.53
CA HIS A 97 -2.23 4.22 4.11
C HIS A 97 -2.27 4.15 2.58
N ARG A 98 -1.46 3.24 2.03
CA ARG A 98 -1.44 2.93 0.60
C ARG A 98 -0.97 1.50 0.41
N MET A 99 -1.83 0.63 -0.10
CA MET A 99 -1.57 -0.81 -0.09
C MET A 99 -2.24 -1.52 -1.26
N PHE A 100 -1.57 -2.53 -1.82
CA PHE A 100 -2.21 -3.50 -2.70
C PHE A 100 -2.48 -4.80 -1.94
N VAL A 101 -3.71 -5.30 -1.98
CA VAL A 101 -4.10 -6.55 -1.32
C VAL A 101 -4.39 -7.61 -2.37
N GLN A 102 -3.45 -8.54 -2.53
CA GLN A 102 -3.59 -9.69 -3.42
C GLN A 102 -4.83 -10.53 -3.07
N GLY A 103 -5.60 -10.90 -4.09
CA GLY A 103 -6.82 -11.70 -3.95
C GLY A 103 -7.96 -11.00 -3.20
N GLY A 104 -7.78 -9.73 -2.82
CA GLY A 104 -8.77 -8.94 -2.11
C GLY A 104 -9.85 -8.39 -3.04
N THR A 105 -11.09 -8.35 -2.56
CA THR A 105 -12.21 -7.63 -3.18
C THR A 105 -12.53 -6.35 -2.41
N VAL A 106 -13.20 -5.41 -3.08
CA VAL A 106 -13.71 -4.18 -2.44
C VAL A 106 -14.75 -4.55 -1.37
N ASN A 107 -14.51 -4.13 -0.12
CA ASN A 107 -15.30 -4.57 1.04
C ASN A 107 -15.45 -3.52 2.16
N GLY A 108 -14.85 -2.34 2.03
CA GLY A 108 -14.88 -1.27 3.04
C GLY A 108 -14.06 -1.53 4.30
N VAL A 109 -13.30 -2.62 4.36
CA VAL A 109 -12.44 -2.97 5.50
C VAL A 109 -10.98 -2.80 5.09
N PRO A 110 -10.26 -1.82 5.67
CA PRO A 110 -8.85 -1.61 5.36
C PRO A 110 -8.00 -2.77 5.89
N ILE A 111 -6.95 -3.14 5.16
CA ILE A 111 -5.96 -4.07 5.70
C ILE A 111 -4.99 -3.33 6.65
N LYS A 112 -4.48 -4.05 7.66
CA LYS A 112 -3.50 -3.53 8.62
C LYS A 112 -2.10 -3.95 8.25
#